data_AF-A0A2V7PL33-F1
#
_entry.id   AF-A0A2V7PL33-F1
#
_cell.length_a   1.000
_cell.length_b   1.000
_cell.length_c   1.000
_cell.angle_alpha   90.00
_cell.angle_beta   90.00
_cell.angle_gamma   90.00
#
_symmetry.space_group_name_H-M   'P 1'
#
loop_
_entity.id
_entity.type
_entity.pdbx_description
1 polymer ?
#
loop_
_entity_poly.entity_id
_entity_poly.type
_entity_poly.pdbx_seq_one_letter_code
_entity_poly.pdbx_strand_id
1 'polypeptide(L)'
;MKRLGVMVGLASGLLNGTARSQENFAALLLKNSLSFTQPNEFSAVAVVDNPDVRYQFAMRSTVAKAEIRYAIFPSSNNDEVAAGFLQTICLNISNGKSCDIRPFPQPAVKAEFGADGGFTSVTALDSKFGKGFTYCMVNLIYKNGVADVAIFFMFDDVKVMPSLVTQERVFHALRFK
;
A
#
# COMPACT_ATOMS: atom_id res chain seq x y z
N MET A 1 -17.23 53.30 -11.55
CA MET A 1 -17.53 51.88 -11.30
C MET A 1 -17.10 51.05 -12.50
N LYS A 2 -16.10 50.18 -12.37
CA LYS A 2 -15.88 48.99 -13.22
C LYS A 2 -15.02 48.01 -12.40
N ARG A 3 -15.64 46.92 -11.94
CA ARG A 3 -14.97 45.76 -11.34
C ARG A 3 -14.42 44.89 -12.46
N LEU A 4 -13.18 44.42 -12.32
CA LEU A 4 -12.58 43.30 -13.05
C LEU A 4 -11.29 42.94 -12.28
N GLY A 5 -10.99 41.74 -11.83
CA GLY A 5 -11.67 40.44 -11.78
C GLY A 5 -10.76 39.56 -10.92
N VAL A 6 -11.33 38.75 -10.02
CA VAL A 6 -10.55 37.75 -9.27
C VAL A 6 -10.45 36.49 -10.15
N MET A 7 -9.24 36.14 -10.55
CA MET A 7 -8.93 34.80 -11.09
C MET A 7 -9.00 33.79 -9.93
N VAL A 8 -9.99 32.92 -9.94
CA VAL A 8 -10.03 31.71 -9.11
C VAL A 8 -10.08 30.49 -10.03
N GLY A 9 -9.25 29.50 -9.74
CA GLY A 9 -9.25 28.17 -10.35
C GLY A 9 -7.83 27.80 -10.77
N LEU A 10 -7.14 26.86 -10.09
CA LEU A 10 -7.42 25.44 -10.21
C LEU A 10 -6.87 24.57 -9.04
N ALA A 11 -6.61 25.13 -7.85
CA ALA A 11 -5.94 24.38 -6.77
C ALA A 11 -6.87 23.55 -5.84
N SER A 12 -8.18 23.78 -5.80
CA SER A 12 -9.06 23.15 -4.78
C SER A 12 -9.47 21.68 -5.04
N GLY A 13 -9.27 21.14 -6.25
CA GLY A 13 -9.74 19.77 -6.58
C GLY A 13 -8.86 18.65 -6.02
N LEU A 14 -7.54 18.85 -5.99
CA LEU A 14 -6.57 17.84 -5.55
C LEU A 14 -6.54 17.66 -4.02
N LEU A 15 -6.84 18.72 -3.28
CA LEU A 15 -6.92 18.71 -1.81
C LEU A 15 -8.10 17.87 -1.32
N ASN A 16 -9.26 17.99 -1.97
CA ASN A 16 -10.47 17.28 -1.58
C ASN A 16 -10.40 15.76 -1.81
N GLY A 17 -9.76 15.32 -2.91
CA GLY A 17 -9.59 13.89 -3.19
C GLY A 17 -8.67 13.20 -2.18
N THR A 18 -7.56 13.84 -1.83
CA THR A 18 -6.61 13.32 -0.84
C THR A 18 -7.24 13.24 0.54
N ALA A 19 -7.88 14.32 1.01
CA ALA A 19 -8.55 14.36 2.32
C ALA A 19 -9.61 13.25 2.46
N ARG A 20 -10.47 13.07 1.45
CA ARG A 20 -11.50 12.01 1.48
C ARG A 20 -10.90 10.61 1.53
N SER A 21 -9.83 10.35 0.79
CA SER A 21 -9.17 9.04 0.83
C SER A 21 -8.54 8.75 2.20
N GLN A 22 -8.00 9.78 2.85
CA GLN A 22 -7.43 9.68 4.19
C GLN A 22 -8.50 9.39 5.26
N GLU A 23 -9.65 10.06 5.19
CA GLU A 23 -10.78 9.79 6.09
C GLU A 23 -11.29 8.35 5.95
N ASN A 24 -11.48 7.89 4.71
CA ASN A 24 -11.90 6.51 4.44
C ASN A 24 -10.87 5.50 4.96
N PHE A 25 -9.58 5.77 4.78
CA PHE A 25 -8.51 4.93 5.28
C PHE A 25 -8.49 4.89 6.82
N ALA A 26 -8.61 6.04 7.48
CA ALA A 26 -8.68 6.13 8.94
C ALA A 26 -9.87 5.33 9.51
N ALA A 27 -11.03 5.39 8.85
CA ALA A 27 -12.19 4.59 9.23
C ALA A 27 -11.93 3.08 9.12
N LEU A 28 -11.24 2.63 8.06
CA LEU A 28 -10.83 1.23 7.90
C LEU A 28 -9.78 0.81 8.93
N LEU A 29 -8.84 1.68 9.28
CA LEU A 29 -7.86 1.39 10.32
C LEU A 29 -8.55 1.16 11.67
N LEU A 30 -9.49 2.04 12.03
CA LEU A 30 -10.27 1.91 13.26
C LEU A 30 -11.10 0.63 13.27
N LYS A 31 -11.83 0.36 12.18
CA LYS A 31 -12.71 -0.81 12.05
C LYS A 31 -11.95 -2.13 12.22
N ASN A 32 -10.73 -2.22 11.71
CA ASN A 32 -9.96 -3.46 11.65
C ASN A 32 -8.85 -3.53 12.72
N SER A 33 -8.90 -2.69 13.75
CA SER A 33 -7.91 -2.64 14.83
C SER A 33 -6.46 -2.49 14.32
N LEU A 34 -6.27 -1.66 13.30
CA LEU A 34 -4.96 -1.37 12.72
C LEU A 34 -4.35 -0.09 13.34
N SER A 35 -3.03 -0.05 13.38
CA SER A 35 -2.23 1.14 13.68
C SER A 35 -1.47 1.54 12.42
N PHE A 36 -1.44 2.83 12.13
CA PHE A 36 -0.65 3.40 11.04
C PHE A 36 0.11 4.64 11.52
N THR A 37 1.40 4.70 11.22
CA THR A 37 2.24 5.88 11.44
C THR A 37 2.93 6.24 10.14
N GLN A 38 2.58 7.39 9.55
CA GLN A 38 3.25 7.86 8.34
C GLN A 38 4.70 8.25 8.66
N PRO A 39 5.71 7.72 7.95
CA PRO A 39 7.09 8.14 8.13
C PRO A 39 7.32 9.56 7.59
N ASN A 40 8.23 10.33 8.22
CA ASN A 40 8.48 11.73 7.90
C ASN A 40 8.99 11.96 6.47
N GLU A 41 9.69 10.98 5.92
CA GLU A 41 10.24 10.97 4.56
C GLU A 41 9.20 10.56 3.50
N PHE A 42 7.93 10.47 3.87
CA PHE A 42 6.82 10.20 2.97
C PHE A 42 5.74 11.28 3.10
N SER A 43 5.14 11.63 1.96
CA SER A 43 3.97 12.50 1.89
C SER A 43 2.80 11.73 1.28
N ALA A 44 1.63 11.81 1.89
CA ALA A 44 0.41 11.24 1.33
C ALA A 44 0.12 11.82 -0.06
N VAL A 45 -0.36 10.97 -0.96
CA VAL A 45 -0.77 11.35 -2.32
C VAL A 45 -2.18 10.85 -2.60
N ALA A 46 -2.84 11.45 -3.59
CA ALA A 46 -4.19 11.06 -3.96
C ALA A 46 -4.25 9.59 -4.40
N VAL A 47 -5.30 8.89 -3.97
CA VAL A 47 -5.64 7.56 -4.49
C VAL A 47 -6.09 7.70 -5.93
N VAL A 48 -5.53 6.87 -6.80
CA VAL A 48 -5.87 6.78 -8.21
C VAL A 48 -6.71 5.53 -8.38
N ASP A 49 -7.89 5.68 -8.97
CA ASP A 49 -8.75 4.54 -9.28
C ASP A 49 -8.03 3.59 -10.26
N ASN A 50 -8.05 2.30 -9.95
CA ASN A 50 -7.31 1.30 -10.70
C ASN A 50 -8.10 -0.02 -10.78
N PRO A 51 -8.33 -0.54 -12.00
CA PRO A 51 -9.12 -1.76 -12.19
C PRO A 51 -8.34 -3.05 -11.85
N ASP A 52 -7.00 -2.99 -11.82
CA ASP A 52 -6.13 -4.15 -11.60
C ASP A 52 -6.11 -4.50 -10.09
N VAL A 53 -5.86 -3.49 -9.24
CA VAL A 53 -5.86 -3.61 -7.78
C VAL A 53 -6.29 -2.29 -7.14
N ARG A 54 -7.29 -2.35 -6.24
CA ARG A 54 -7.74 -1.20 -5.46
C ARG A 54 -6.87 -0.99 -4.23
N TYR A 55 -6.72 0.26 -3.82
CA TYR A 55 -6.02 0.64 -2.59
C TYR A 55 -6.71 1.85 -1.95
N GLN A 56 -6.50 2.07 -0.65
CA GLN A 56 -7.19 3.11 0.11
C GLN A 56 -6.27 4.23 0.59
N PHE A 57 -4.95 3.99 0.60
CA PHE A 57 -3.98 5.01 0.93
C PHE A 57 -2.71 4.86 0.10
N ALA A 58 -2.10 5.98 -0.25
CA ALA A 58 -0.81 6.04 -0.92
C ALA A 58 0.05 7.15 -0.34
N MET A 59 1.34 6.89 -0.26
CA MET A 59 2.33 7.88 0.12
C MET A 59 3.58 7.73 -0.74
N ARG A 60 4.18 8.87 -1.10
CA ARG A 60 5.38 8.92 -1.94
C ARG A 60 6.56 9.41 -1.14
N SER A 61 7.72 8.79 -1.37
CA SER A 61 8.96 9.20 -0.72
C SER A 61 9.37 10.59 -1.22
N THR A 62 9.85 11.42 -0.30
CA THR A 62 10.41 12.75 -0.61
C THR A 62 11.91 12.71 -0.92
N VAL A 63 12.56 11.57 -0.68
CA VAL A 63 14.03 11.39 -0.79
C VAL A 63 14.45 10.39 -1.86
N ALA A 64 13.52 9.56 -2.37
CA ALA A 64 13.78 8.58 -3.41
C ALA A 64 12.57 8.39 -4.33
N LYS A 65 12.79 7.80 -5.50
CA LYS A 65 11.70 7.40 -6.40
C LYS A 65 11.05 6.11 -5.89
N ALA A 66 10.19 6.26 -4.88
CA ALA A 66 9.41 5.18 -4.30
C ALA A 66 8.00 5.64 -3.91
N GLU A 67 7.05 4.72 -3.98
CA GLU A 67 5.68 4.93 -3.51
C GLU A 67 5.21 3.69 -2.76
N ILE A 68 4.53 3.91 -1.63
CA ILE A 68 3.92 2.86 -0.84
C ILE A 68 2.41 3.01 -0.92
N ARG A 69 1.72 1.93 -1.27
CA ARG A 69 0.25 1.87 -1.24
C ARG A 69 -0.22 0.83 -0.24
N TYR A 70 -1.37 1.10 0.37
CA TYR A 70 -2.00 0.22 1.34
C TYR A 70 -3.41 -0.10 0.89
N ALA A 71 -3.72 -1.39 0.86
CA ALA A 71 -5.06 -1.90 0.60
C ALA A 71 -5.50 -2.80 1.74
N ILE A 72 -6.71 -2.58 2.25
CA ILE A 72 -7.32 -3.34 3.33
C ILE A 72 -8.53 -4.08 2.73
N PHE A 73 -8.52 -5.40 2.86
CA PHE A 73 -9.54 -6.31 2.34
C PHE A 73 -10.22 -7.08 3.47
N PRO A 74 -11.41 -7.66 3.24
CA PRO A 74 -11.96 -8.68 4.13
C PRO A 74 -10.97 -9.82 4.35
N SER A 75 -11.00 -10.42 5.53
CA SER A 75 -10.06 -11.49 5.89
C SER A 75 -10.22 -12.72 4.97
N SER A 76 -9.08 -13.27 4.52
CA SER A 76 -8.98 -14.58 3.88
C SER A 76 -9.24 -15.74 4.87
N ASN A 77 -9.17 -15.47 6.17
CA ASN A 77 -9.38 -16.40 7.30
C ASN A 77 -8.40 -17.59 7.40
N ASN A 78 -7.55 -17.83 6.41
CA ASN A 78 -6.48 -18.83 6.47
C ASN A 78 -5.36 -18.54 5.45
N ASP A 79 -4.23 -19.21 5.67
CA ASP A 79 -2.99 -19.11 4.91
C ASP A 79 -3.15 -19.44 3.43
N GLU A 80 -3.90 -20.50 3.09
CA GLU A 80 -4.05 -20.98 1.71
C GLU A 80 -4.80 -19.96 0.84
N VAL A 81 -5.91 -19.43 1.36
CA VAL A 81 -6.68 -18.39 0.69
C VAL A 81 -5.88 -17.10 0.60
N ALA A 82 -5.16 -16.72 1.66
CA ALA A 82 -4.31 -15.55 1.68
C ALA A 82 -3.17 -15.65 0.64
N ALA A 83 -2.52 -16.80 0.52
CA ALA A 83 -1.48 -17.05 -0.48
C ALA A 83 -2.05 -16.96 -1.91
N GLY A 84 -3.20 -17.60 -2.16
CA GLY A 84 -3.90 -17.51 -3.45
C GLY A 84 -4.36 -16.08 -3.78
N PHE A 85 -4.74 -15.31 -2.76
CA PHE A 85 -5.12 -13.91 -2.93
C PHE A 85 -3.91 -13.04 -3.29
N LEU A 86 -2.77 -13.20 -2.61
CA LEU A 86 -1.53 -12.53 -3.00
C LEU A 86 -1.10 -12.93 -4.42
N GLN A 87 -1.23 -14.20 -4.80
CA GLN A 87 -0.95 -14.65 -6.17
C GLN A 87 -1.80 -13.93 -7.21
N THR A 88 -3.08 -13.74 -6.92
CA THR A 88 -4.00 -12.99 -7.80
C THR A 88 -3.58 -11.53 -7.93
N ILE A 89 -3.27 -10.88 -6.80
CA ILE A 89 -2.76 -9.49 -6.78
C ILE A 89 -1.50 -9.39 -7.65
N CYS A 90 -0.54 -10.30 -7.46
CA CYS A 90 0.72 -10.23 -8.16
C CYS A 90 0.55 -10.48 -9.68
N LEU A 91 -0.34 -11.41 -10.08
CA LEU A 91 -0.68 -11.63 -11.50
C LEU A 91 -1.34 -10.39 -12.13
N ASN A 92 -2.22 -9.69 -11.40
CA ASN A 92 -2.86 -8.48 -11.90
C ASN A 92 -1.84 -7.36 -12.13
N ILE A 93 -0.92 -7.14 -11.20
CA ILE A 93 0.05 -6.04 -11.32
C ILE A 93 1.19 -6.33 -12.30
N SER A 94 1.46 -7.61 -12.58
CA SER A 94 2.53 -8.09 -13.48
C SER A 94 2.06 -8.44 -14.89
N ASN A 95 0.76 -8.28 -15.17
CA ASN A 95 0.11 -8.69 -16.42
C ASN A 95 0.30 -10.19 -16.73
N GLY A 96 0.05 -11.03 -15.72
CA GLY A 96 0.05 -12.49 -15.83
C GLY A 96 1.42 -13.16 -15.70
N LYS A 97 2.49 -12.42 -15.36
CA LYS A 97 3.82 -13.01 -15.12
C LYS A 97 3.86 -13.71 -13.76
N SER A 98 4.56 -14.85 -13.70
CA SER A 98 4.72 -15.65 -12.49
C SER A 98 5.28 -14.82 -11.33
N CYS A 99 4.83 -15.13 -10.12
CA CYS A 99 5.23 -14.42 -8.90
C CYS A 99 5.75 -15.41 -7.88
N ASP A 100 6.76 -15.00 -7.13
CA ASP A 100 7.48 -15.84 -6.18
C ASP A 100 7.05 -15.46 -4.77
N ILE A 101 5.99 -16.13 -4.32
CA ILE A 101 5.38 -15.90 -3.01
C ILE A 101 6.13 -16.71 -1.96
N ARG A 102 6.52 -16.03 -0.89
CA ARG A 102 7.17 -16.64 0.27
C ARG A 102 6.43 -16.27 1.54
N PRO A 103 6.18 -17.23 2.46
CA PRO A 103 5.63 -16.90 3.77
C PRO A 103 6.65 -16.11 4.59
N PHE A 104 6.16 -15.20 5.43
CA PHE A 104 6.98 -14.64 6.49
C PHE A 104 7.23 -15.67 7.60
N PRO A 105 8.35 -15.56 8.34
CA PRO A 105 8.55 -16.36 9.53
C PRO A 105 7.45 -16.07 10.57
N GLN A 106 6.77 -17.11 11.05
CA GLN A 106 5.63 -16.99 11.96
C GLN A 106 5.92 -16.20 13.25
N PRO A 107 7.08 -16.34 13.91
CA PRO A 107 7.41 -15.52 15.08
C PRO A 107 7.54 -14.03 14.73
N ALA A 108 8.11 -13.71 13.58
CA ALA A 108 8.36 -12.33 13.14
C ALA A 108 7.05 -11.62 12.77
N VAL A 109 6.19 -12.25 11.96
CA VAL A 109 4.92 -11.63 11.55
C VAL A 109 4.01 -11.31 12.73
N LYS A 110 4.01 -12.16 13.76
CA LYS A 110 3.26 -11.91 15.00
C LYS A 110 3.88 -10.79 15.82
N ALA A 111 5.21 -10.78 15.99
CA ALA A 111 5.90 -9.79 16.82
C ALA A 111 5.94 -8.39 16.20
N GLU A 112 6.14 -8.31 14.89
CA GLU A 112 6.42 -7.06 14.18
C GLU A 112 5.14 -6.43 13.60
N PHE A 113 4.19 -7.26 13.14
CA PHE A 113 2.94 -6.80 12.52
C PHE A 113 1.68 -7.07 13.35
N GLY A 114 1.75 -7.80 14.47
CA GLY A 114 0.57 -8.17 15.27
C GLY A 114 -0.43 -9.07 14.52
N ALA A 115 0.02 -9.68 13.42
CA ALA A 115 -0.74 -10.47 12.48
C ALA A 115 -0.69 -11.97 12.83
N ASP A 116 -1.66 -12.74 12.32
CA ASP A 116 -1.69 -14.19 12.45
C ASP A 116 -0.85 -14.89 11.40
N GLY A 117 -0.55 -14.21 10.30
CA GLY A 117 0.33 -14.70 9.25
C GLY A 117 0.56 -13.67 8.16
N GLY A 118 1.36 -14.04 7.16
CA GLY A 118 1.60 -13.17 6.03
C GLY A 118 2.60 -13.73 5.03
N PHE A 119 2.64 -13.08 3.88
CA PHE A 119 3.43 -13.46 2.72
C PHE A 119 4.08 -12.23 2.10
N THR A 120 5.18 -12.45 1.39
CA THR A 120 5.84 -11.45 0.56
C THR A 120 6.09 -11.99 -0.84
N SER A 121 6.07 -11.11 -1.82
CA SER A 121 6.50 -11.40 -3.19
C SER A 121 7.17 -10.16 -3.77
N VAL A 122 8.17 -10.37 -4.63
CA VAL A 122 8.72 -9.30 -5.48
C VAL A 122 8.38 -9.64 -6.92
N THR A 123 7.82 -8.68 -7.64
CA THR A 123 7.47 -8.85 -9.05
C THR A 123 7.74 -7.59 -9.86
N ALA A 124 7.94 -7.76 -11.16
CA ALA A 124 8.00 -6.65 -12.09
C ALA A 124 6.58 -6.11 -12.34
N LEU A 125 6.46 -4.78 -12.43
CA LEU A 125 5.21 -4.11 -12.73
C LEU A 125 5.01 -4.00 -14.24
N ASP A 126 3.83 -4.39 -14.72
CA ASP A 126 3.45 -4.31 -16.14
C ASP A 126 1.95 -3.97 -16.28
N SER A 127 1.45 -3.12 -15.39
CA SER A 127 0.03 -2.76 -15.30
C SER A 127 -0.15 -1.26 -15.08
N LYS A 128 -1.39 -0.77 -15.20
CA LYS A 128 -1.69 0.63 -14.89
C LYS A 128 -1.48 0.92 -13.41
N PHE A 129 -1.59 -0.10 -12.55
CA PHE A 129 -1.34 0.03 -11.12
C PHE A 129 0.08 0.54 -10.86
N GLY A 130 1.07 -0.09 -11.47
CA GLY A 130 2.48 0.22 -11.27
C GLY A 130 3.02 1.39 -12.11
N LYS A 131 2.18 2.14 -12.84
CA LYS A 131 2.66 3.11 -13.84
C LYS A 131 3.70 4.07 -13.24
N GLY A 132 4.89 4.07 -13.84
CA GLY A 132 6.02 4.92 -13.41
C GLY A 132 7.01 4.25 -12.46
N PHE A 133 6.77 2.97 -12.11
CA PHE A 133 7.64 2.11 -11.33
C PHE A 133 7.91 0.78 -12.07
N THR A 134 9.06 0.16 -11.81
CA THR A 134 9.54 -1.06 -12.49
C THR A 134 9.27 -2.30 -11.64
N TYR A 135 9.45 -2.20 -10.33
CA TYR A 135 9.35 -3.31 -9.40
C TYR A 135 8.35 -2.99 -8.29
N CYS A 136 7.74 -4.05 -7.76
CA CYS A 136 6.95 -3.99 -6.55
C CYS A 136 7.28 -5.16 -5.63
N MET A 137 7.63 -4.85 -4.38
CA MET A 137 7.50 -5.81 -3.29
C MET A 137 6.08 -5.67 -2.72
N VAL A 138 5.32 -6.75 -2.72
CA VAL A 138 3.99 -6.82 -2.13
C VAL A 138 4.06 -7.67 -0.88
N ASN A 139 3.68 -7.11 0.25
CA ASN A 139 3.48 -7.85 1.49
C ASN A 139 1.99 -7.98 1.75
N LEU A 140 1.51 -9.19 1.98
CA LEU A 140 0.17 -9.44 2.48
C LEU A 140 0.30 -9.92 3.94
N ILE A 141 -0.23 -9.16 4.89
CA ILE A 141 -0.38 -9.61 6.29
C ILE A 141 -1.86 -9.79 6.59
N TYR A 142 -2.22 -10.77 7.41
CA TYR A 142 -3.63 -10.98 7.78
C TYR A 142 -3.80 -11.31 9.25
N LYS A 143 -4.99 -11.02 9.76
CA LYS A 143 -5.47 -11.43 11.07
C LYS A 143 -6.84 -12.08 10.87
N ASN A 144 -6.96 -13.33 11.30
CA ASN A 144 -8.12 -14.18 11.00
C ASN A 144 -9.40 -13.57 11.56
N GLY A 145 -10.45 -13.53 10.74
CA GLY A 145 -11.72 -12.90 11.09
C GLY A 145 -11.67 -11.37 11.19
N VAL A 146 -10.53 -10.73 10.92
CA VAL A 146 -10.37 -9.26 10.99
C VAL A 146 -10.20 -8.70 9.58
N ALA A 147 -9.03 -8.84 8.97
CA ALA A 147 -8.73 -8.29 7.65
C ALA A 147 -7.47 -8.90 7.03
N ASP A 148 -7.35 -8.72 5.72
CA ASP A 148 -6.08 -8.83 5.02
C ASP A 148 -5.59 -7.43 4.66
N VAL A 149 -4.28 -7.20 4.73
CA VAL A 149 -3.65 -5.94 4.35
C VAL A 149 -2.54 -6.21 3.35
N ALA A 150 -2.70 -5.67 2.15
CA ALA A 150 -1.66 -5.64 1.13
C ALA A 150 -0.91 -4.30 1.16
N ILE A 151 0.41 -4.38 1.27
CA ILE A 151 1.34 -3.25 1.30
C ILE A 151 2.24 -3.35 0.07
N PHE A 152 2.17 -2.34 -0.80
CA PHE A 152 2.86 -2.32 -2.08
C PHE A 152 4.03 -1.33 -2.00
N PHE A 153 5.26 -1.83 -1.96
CA PHE A 153 6.46 -1.01 -2.04
C PHE A 153 6.92 -0.96 -3.50
N MET A 154 6.67 0.16 -4.18
CA MET A 154 7.02 0.32 -5.60
C MET A 154 8.27 1.18 -5.76
N PHE A 155 9.18 0.75 -6.64
CA PHE A 155 10.46 1.40 -6.89
C PHE A 155 11.00 1.02 -8.28
N ASP A 156 11.98 1.78 -8.77
CA ASP A 156 12.65 1.50 -10.05
C ASP A 156 14.04 0.88 -9.89
N ASP A 157 14.79 1.39 -8.91
CA ASP A 157 16.16 0.97 -8.65
C ASP A 157 16.18 0.12 -7.38
N VAL A 158 16.73 -1.09 -7.48
CA VAL A 158 16.90 -2.01 -6.35
C VAL A 158 17.73 -1.39 -5.21
N LYS A 159 18.55 -0.36 -5.49
CA LYS A 159 19.26 0.42 -4.48
C LYS A 159 18.34 1.23 -3.56
N VAL A 160 17.09 1.47 -3.96
CA VAL A 160 16.06 2.12 -3.12
C VAL A 160 15.47 1.13 -2.12
N MET A 161 15.49 -0.17 -2.42
CA MET A 161 14.84 -1.19 -1.58
C MET A 161 15.28 -1.14 -0.11
N PRO A 162 16.58 -0.98 0.24
CA PRO A 162 16.99 -0.86 1.64
C PRO A 162 16.27 0.26 2.40
N SER A 163 16.04 1.43 1.81
CA SER A 163 15.34 2.53 2.51
C SER A 163 13.87 2.23 2.78
N LEU A 164 13.28 1.29 2.05
CA LEU A 164 11.90 0.85 2.22
C LEU A 164 11.77 -0.30 3.21
N VAL A 165 12.73 -1.23 3.23
CA VAL A 165 12.58 -2.52 3.94
C VAL A 165 13.44 -2.67 5.19
N THR A 166 14.53 -1.92 5.35
CA THR A 166 15.38 -2.02 6.56
C THR A 166 15.00 -1.01 7.63
N GLN A 167 14.20 -0.01 7.28
CA GLN A 167 13.75 1.00 8.23
C GLN A 167 12.43 0.56 8.84
N GLU A 168 12.46 0.16 10.11
CA GLU A 168 11.27 -0.32 10.83
C GLU A 168 10.08 0.65 10.72
N ARG A 169 10.33 1.95 10.85
CA ARG A 169 9.27 2.97 10.74
C ARG A 169 8.56 2.99 9.39
N VAL A 170 9.21 2.51 8.33
CA VAL A 170 8.67 2.45 6.97
C VAL A 170 8.03 1.08 6.72
N PHE A 171 8.78 0.00 6.95
CA PHE A 171 8.33 -1.35 6.65
C PHE A 171 7.18 -1.81 7.57
N HIS A 172 7.23 -1.39 8.85
CA HIS A 172 6.22 -1.67 9.87
C HIS A 172 5.29 -0.48 10.14
N ALA A 173 5.21 0.47 9.19
CA ALA A 173 4.37 1.66 9.33
C ALA A 173 2.89 1.32 9.61
N LEU A 174 2.40 0.20 9.05
CA LEU A 174 1.07 -0.35 9.30
C LEU A 174 1.17 -1.73 9.95
N ARG A 175 0.43 -1.92 11.05
CA ARG A 175 0.33 -3.20 11.76
C ARG A 175 -1.01 -3.39 12.44
N PHE A 176 -1.37 -4.62 12.79
CA PHE A 176 -2.48 -4.89 13.69
C PHE A 176 -2.11 -4.56 15.13
N LYS A 177 -3.12 -4.17 15.91
CA LYS A 177 -3.04 -4.00 17.37
C LYS A 177 -3.25 -5.32 18.10
#